data_AF-A0AA88Y7I4-F1
#
_entry.id   AF-A0AA88Y7I4-F1
#
_cell.length_a   1.000
_cell.length_b   1.000
_cell.length_c   1.000
_cell.angle_alpha   90.00
_cell.angle_beta   90.00
_cell.angle_gamma   90.00
#
_symmetry.space_group_name_H-M   'P 1'
#
loop_
_entity.id
_entity.type
_entity.pdbx_description
1 polymer ?
#
loop_
_entity_poly.entity_id
_entity_poly.type
_entity_poly.pdbx_seq_one_letter_code
_entity_poly.pdbx_strand_id
1 'polypeptide(L)'
;MSENIANMSDHESDSHEVLLRNGTKPNNLTTKGKTTNLEKNPVNFEVENLKYEYLRLRRYLYGLTAVVVAGILILIIVIAVLFGKLSHDLVSHEHKPKVGEQIAALLKKDDLCVPCDNIRLGPSAEESKMLDTFSRKHDSDGTELCCVETPKELLLMLELFIERRYRQETARGMYSLSLSLSLNLIYSRLPEFLIFFVNNLFFFSVPGLQYEIQEWVWDADLAFMHHVSYRHGRIVVPSNGLYYIYSQMAFLEYYPNGKVDNSVANSLSHYLYRYNVIYPRGGEEKLAQNSVSKCISSNKQFAEYTSYLGALFQLRQGDEVFVKVSNLSLVGRDPKLIYFGLFKLSALS
;
A
#
# COMPACT_ATOMS: atom_id res chain seq x y z
N MET A 1 -18.00 34.74 -41.42
CA MET A 1 -19.08 35.34 -40.62
C MET A 1 -18.59 35.26 -39.17
N SER A 2 -17.53 36.01 -38.82
CA SER A 2 -17.51 37.45 -38.46
C SER A 2 -18.26 37.67 -37.16
N GLU A 3 -17.54 37.79 -36.03
CA GLU A 3 -17.14 39.07 -35.35
C GLU A 3 -18.21 39.47 -34.30
N ASN A 4 -17.94 39.93 -33.06
CA ASN A 4 -16.94 40.87 -32.51
C ASN A 4 -16.86 40.72 -30.95
N ILE A 5 -15.67 40.75 -30.30
CA ILE A 5 -14.91 41.89 -29.66
C ILE A 5 -15.52 42.34 -28.30
N ALA A 6 -14.82 42.58 -27.16
CA ALA A 6 -13.49 43.17 -26.88
C ALA A 6 -12.93 42.74 -25.48
N ASN A 7 -11.62 42.47 -25.36
CA ASN A 7 -10.50 43.27 -24.77
C ASN A 7 -10.38 43.26 -23.23
N MET A 8 -9.21 43.36 -22.57
CA MET A 8 -7.73 43.33 -22.81
C MET A 8 -7.13 43.57 -21.39
N SER A 9 -5.98 43.05 -20.91
CA SER A 9 -4.60 43.24 -21.36
C SER A 9 -3.61 42.45 -20.47
N ASP A 10 -2.60 41.84 -21.08
CA ASP A 10 -1.35 41.32 -20.46
C ASP A 10 -0.15 41.98 -21.16
N HIS A 11 1.00 42.07 -20.47
CA HIS A 11 2.27 42.44 -21.11
C HIS A 11 3.48 41.87 -20.38
N GLU A 12 4.34 41.14 -21.11
CA GLU A 12 5.76 40.95 -20.79
C GLU A 12 6.62 40.77 -22.08
N SER A 13 7.86 41.24 -21.95
CA SER A 13 9.12 40.92 -22.65
C SER A 13 9.52 41.50 -24.03
N ASP A 14 10.79 41.94 -23.99
CA ASP A 14 11.90 41.78 -24.95
C ASP A 14 12.23 42.82 -26.05
N SER A 15 13.31 43.57 -25.75
CA SER A 15 14.63 43.63 -26.40
C SER A 15 14.87 44.06 -27.88
N HIS A 16 15.97 44.83 -28.02
CA HIS A 16 16.84 45.16 -29.17
C HIS A 16 16.47 46.23 -30.24
N GLU A 17 17.21 47.35 -30.13
CA GLU A 17 18.05 48.04 -31.14
C GLU A 17 17.50 48.66 -32.47
N VAL A 18 17.89 49.94 -32.66
CA VAL A 18 18.61 50.51 -33.83
C VAL A 18 17.83 51.34 -34.91
N LEU A 19 18.07 52.66 -34.81
CA LEU A 19 18.44 53.66 -35.84
C LEU A 19 17.42 54.30 -36.84
N LEU A 20 17.43 55.65 -36.76
CA LEU A 20 17.29 56.71 -37.80
C LEU A 20 15.90 57.03 -38.41
N ARG A 21 15.38 58.26 -38.18
CA ARG A 21 15.50 59.46 -39.08
C ARG A 21 14.42 60.56 -38.81
N ASN A 22 14.92 61.78 -38.55
CA ASN A 22 14.50 63.14 -38.95
C ASN A 22 13.03 63.61 -39.22
N GLY A 23 12.77 64.83 -38.72
CA GLY A 23 11.94 65.91 -39.29
C GLY A 23 11.09 66.61 -38.21
N THR A 24 10.90 67.94 -38.07
CA THR A 24 11.20 69.14 -38.87
C THR A 24 10.92 70.42 -38.02
N LYS A 25 11.76 71.47 -38.15
CA LYS A 25 11.62 72.96 -37.92
C LYS A 25 10.81 73.59 -36.75
N PRO A 26 11.31 74.71 -36.18
CA PRO A 26 10.49 75.73 -35.50
C PRO A 26 10.42 77.09 -36.24
N ASN A 27 9.39 77.88 -35.90
CA ASN A 27 9.05 79.20 -36.45
C ASN A 27 9.56 80.39 -35.59
N ASN A 28 9.90 81.49 -36.28
CA ASN A 28 9.99 82.94 -35.96
C ASN A 28 9.40 83.45 -34.60
N LEU A 29 9.86 84.54 -33.95
CA LEU A 29 9.79 85.96 -34.37
C LEU A 29 10.34 86.94 -33.27
N THR A 30 10.84 88.11 -33.71
CA THR A 30 10.89 89.48 -33.06
C THR A 30 11.95 89.93 -32.02
N THR A 31 13.01 90.59 -32.54
CA THR A 31 13.44 92.03 -32.43
C THR A 31 13.90 92.76 -31.14
N LYS A 32 14.89 93.65 -31.40
CA LYS A 32 15.52 94.80 -30.68
C LYS A 32 16.70 94.44 -29.75
N GLY A 33 17.91 94.97 -29.87
CA GLY A 33 18.52 95.95 -30.77
C GLY A 33 19.86 96.43 -30.17
N LYS A 34 20.74 96.94 -31.06
CA LYS A 34 21.95 97.76 -30.84
C LYS A 34 23.32 97.08 -31.10
N THR A 35 23.85 97.48 -32.26
CA THR A 35 25.18 97.45 -32.88
C THR A 35 26.35 97.74 -31.91
N THR A 36 27.58 97.24 -32.09
CA THR A 36 28.50 97.45 -33.22
C THR A 36 29.68 96.46 -33.28
N ASN A 37 29.99 95.98 -34.49
CA ASN A 37 31.31 95.70 -35.11
C ASN A 37 32.44 95.05 -34.28
N LEU A 38 32.87 93.85 -34.65
CA LEU A 38 33.98 93.66 -35.60
C LEU A 38 34.17 92.16 -35.91
N GLU A 39 34.11 91.86 -37.19
CA GLU A 39 34.23 90.56 -37.82
C GLU A 39 35.65 89.97 -37.71
N LYS A 40 35.77 88.72 -37.25
CA LYS A 40 36.83 87.77 -37.65
C LYS A 40 36.46 86.31 -37.31
N ASN A 41 36.16 85.56 -38.38
CA ASN A 41 36.25 84.09 -38.59
C ASN A 41 35.57 83.11 -37.61
N PRO A 42 34.42 82.49 -37.97
CA PRO A 42 33.69 81.53 -37.12
C PRO A 42 34.22 80.08 -37.16
N VAL A 43 35.22 79.76 -38.00
CA VAL A 43 35.55 78.35 -38.32
C VAL A 43 36.48 77.66 -37.31
N ASN A 44 37.33 78.41 -36.58
CA ASN A 44 38.32 77.79 -35.68
C ASN A 44 37.78 77.49 -34.27
N PHE A 45 36.77 78.23 -33.79
CA PHE A 45 36.23 78.07 -32.43
C PHE A 45 35.31 76.84 -32.31
N GLU A 46 34.59 76.49 -33.38
CA GLU A 46 33.67 75.35 -33.41
C GLU A 46 34.41 74.01 -33.41
N VAL A 47 35.57 73.93 -34.09
CA VAL A 47 36.44 72.75 -34.15
C VAL A 47 37.17 72.48 -32.83
N GLU A 48 37.58 73.52 -32.11
CA GLU A 48 38.21 73.40 -30.79
C GLU A 48 37.22 72.94 -29.70
N ASN A 49 35.99 73.45 -29.74
CA ASN A 49 34.94 73.03 -28.80
C ASN A 49 34.47 71.58 -29.07
N LEU A 50 34.37 71.17 -30.34
CA LEU A 50 34.10 69.78 -30.73
C LEU A 50 35.22 68.82 -30.32
N LYS A 51 36.49 69.23 -30.42
CA LYS A 51 37.63 68.44 -29.89
C LYS A 51 37.57 68.27 -28.37
N TYR A 52 37.15 69.31 -27.66
CA TYR A 52 37.01 69.27 -26.20
C TYR A 52 35.88 68.33 -25.75
N GLU A 53 34.70 68.43 -26.36
CA GLU A 53 33.58 67.51 -26.13
C GLU A 53 33.94 66.06 -26.51
N TYR A 54 34.65 65.85 -27.62
CA TYR A 54 35.14 64.52 -28.03
C TYR A 54 36.11 63.91 -27.00
N LEU A 55 37.06 64.69 -26.47
CA LEU A 55 38.02 64.20 -25.46
C LEU A 55 37.36 63.95 -24.09
N ARG A 56 36.31 64.72 -23.76
CA ARG A 56 35.50 64.53 -22.56
C ARG A 56 34.65 63.26 -22.67
N LEU A 57 33.98 63.07 -23.81
CA LEU A 57 33.17 61.89 -24.10
C LEU A 57 34.04 60.62 -24.17
N ARG A 58 35.23 60.70 -24.78
CA ARG A 58 36.19 59.60 -24.85
C ARG A 58 36.70 59.17 -23.47
N ARG A 59 36.99 60.11 -22.57
CA ARG A 59 37.33 59.78 -21.17
C ARG A 59 36.18 59.14 -20.42
N TYR A 60 34.95 59.62 -20.65
CA TYR A 60 33.75 59.04 -20.05
C TYR A 60 33.50 57.61 -20.57
N LEU A 61 33.68 57.38 -21.87
CA LEU A 61 33.56 56.07 -22.50
C LEU A 61 34.59 55.08 -21.94
N TYR A 62 35.86 55.49 -21.82
CA TYR A 62 36.89 54.63 -21.21
C TYR A 62 36.60 54.35 -19.74
N GLY A 63 36.14 55.35 -18.98
CA GLY A 63 35.71 55.16 -17.60
C GLY A 63 34.57 54.13 -17.48
N LEU A 64 33.57 54.23 -18.34
CA LEU A 64 32.43 53.30 -18.38
C LEU A 64 32.88 51.88 -18.77
N THR A 65 33.76 51.75 -19.77
CA THR A 65 34.33 50.43 -20.13
C THR A 65 35.14 49.82 -18.99
N ALA A 66 35.90 50.63 -18.24
CA ALA A 66 36.68 50.14 -17.10
C ALA A 66 35.76 49.64 -15.97
N VAL A 67 34.67 50.35 -15.69
CA VAL A 67 33.67 49.95 -14.69
C VAL A 67 32.96 48.66 -15.12
N VAL A 68 32.58 48.53 -16.39
CA VAL A 68 31.94 47.31 -16.91
C VAL A 68 32.89 46.11 -16.85
N VAL A 69 34.16 46.28 -17.24
CA VAL A 69 35.17 45.21 -17.16
C VAL A 69 35.43 44.80 -15.72
N ALA A 70 35.54 45.76 -14.80
CA ALA A 70 35.68 45.46 -13.37
C ALA A 70 34.46 44.72 -12.81
N GLY A 71 33.25 45.11 -13.22
CA GLY A 71 32.00 44.43 -12.84
C GLY A 71 31.94 42.98 -13.33
N ILE A 72 32.34 42.73 -14.59
CA ILE A 72 32.39 41.37 -15.15
C ILE A 72 33.42 40.51 -14.42
N LEU A 73 34.61 41.05 -14.10
CA LEU A 73 35.62 40.32 -13.34
C LEU A 73 35.13 39.93 -11.95
N ILE A 74 34.44 40.83 -11.25
CA ILE A 74 33.85 40.53 -9.94
C ILE A 74 32.78 39.44 -10.05
N LEU A 75 31.91 39.51 -11.06
CA LEU A 75 30.88 38.49 -11.31
C LEU A 75 31.49 37.10 -11.51
N ILE A 76 32.55 37.01 -12.34
CA ILE A 76 33.25 35.74 -12.60
C ILE A 76 33.84 35.16 -11.31
N ILE A 77 34.46 36.00 -10.48
CA ILE A 77 35.02 35.56 -9.20
C ILE A 77 33.92 35.06 -8.26
N VAL A 78 32.79 35.76 -8.17
CA VAL A 78 31.66 35.35 -7.33
C VAL A 78 31.09 34.01 -7.80
N ILE A 79 30.90 33.83 -9.11
CA ILE A 79 30.42 32.56 -9.68
C ILE A 79 31.42 31.43 -9.39
N ALA A 80 32.72 31.66 -9.55
CA ALA A 80 33.75 30.67 -9.28
C ALA A 80 33.77 30.25 -7.79
N VAL A 81 33.61 31.20 -6.86
CA VAL A 81 33.54 30.91 -5.43
C VAL A 81 32.26 30.15 -5.08
N LEU A 82 31.11 30.55 -5.65
CA LEU A 82 29.85 29.84 -5.46
C LEU A 82 29.90 28.42 -6.01
N PHE A 83 30.49 28.25 -7.20
CA PHE A 83 30.66 26.93 -7.81
C PHE A 83 31.62 26.06 -7.00
N GLY A 84 32.74 26.63 -6.54
CA GLY A 84 33.68 25.96 -5.64
C GLY A 84 32.99 25.49 -4.36
N LYS A 85 32.22 26.37 -3.72
CA LYS A 85 31.46 26.06 -2.50
C LYS A 85 30.39 24.99 -2.75
N LEU A 86 29.63 25.11 -3.84
CA LEU A 86 28.62 24.11 -4.23
C LEU A 86 29.25 22.75 -4.55
N SER A 87 30.38 22.73 -5.25
CA SER A 87 31.08 21.49 -5.58
C SER A 87 31.67 20.82 -4.34
N HIS A 88 32.19 21.62 -3.41
CA HIS A 88 32.68 21.14 -2.12
C HIS A 88 31.52 20.59 -1.29
N ASP A 89 30.38 21.30 -1.22
CA ASP A 89 29.19 20.82 -0.50
C ASP A 89 28.66 19.52 -1.15
N LEU A 90 28.60 19.42 -2.47
CA LEU A 90 28.19 18.20 -3.19
C LEU A 90 29.09 16.99 -2.94
N VAL A 91 30.41 17.19 -2.80
CA VAL A 91 31.39 16.10 -2.59
C VAL A 91 31.57 15.78 -1.10
N SER A 92 31.38 16.75 -0.21
CA SER A 92 31.59 16.62 1.24
C SER A 92 30.31 16.26 2.00
N HIS A 93 29.13 16.37 1.37
CA HIS A 93 27.91 15.84 1.94
C HIS A 93 27.91 14.32 1.85
N GLU A 94 28.55 13.72 2.85
CA GLU A 94 28.28 12.37 3.31
C GLU A 94 26.80 12.33 3.73
N HIS A 95 25.91 12.01 2.79
CA HIS A 95 24.53 11.70 3.15
C HIS A 95 24.59 10.59 4.19
N LYS A 96 23.88 10.75 5.33
CA LYS A 96 23.59 9.59 6.20
C LYS A 96 23.15 8.46 5.26
N PRO A 97 23.81 7.29 5.29
CA PRO A 97 23.52 6.25 4.33
C PRO A 97 22.02 5.99 4.34
N LYS A 98 21.42 5.80 3.16
CA LYS A 98 19.98 5.54 3.06
C LYS A 98 19.67 4.43 4.05
N VAL A 99 18.54 4.50 4.75
CA VAL A 99 18.21 3.56 5.84
C VAL A 99 18.42 2.09 5.42
N GLY A 100 18.13 1.77 4.15
CA GLY A 100 18.42 0.45 3.57
C GLY A 100 19.90 0.04 3.49
N GLU A 101 20.83 0.97 3.28
CA GLU A 101 22.28 0.73 3.23
C GLU A 101 22.87 0.51 4.64
N GLN A 102 22.38 1.23 5.64
CA GLN A 102 22.70 0.96 7.06
C GLN A 102 22.23 -0.42 7.48
N ILE A 103 20.99 -0.77 7.10
CA ILE A 103 20.40 -2.08 7.38
C ILE A 103 21.17 -3.19 6.66
N ALA A 104 21.55 -2.99 5.40
CA ALA A 104 22.35 -3.96 4.66
C ALA A 104 23.73 -4.19 5.30
N ALA A 105 24.37 -3.12 5.80
CA ALA A 105 25.64 -3.23 6.53
C ALA A 105 25.49 -3.95 7.87
N LEU A 106 24.36 -3.74 8.59
CA LEU A 106 24.02 -4.46 9.82
C LEU A 106 23.78 -5.95 9.56
N LEU A 107 22.95 -6.28 8.55
CA LEU A 107 22.66 -7.68 8.17
C LEU A 107 23.90 -8.43 7.68
N LYS A 108 24.87 -7.74 7.09
CA LYS A 108 26.15 -8.35 6.69
C LYS A 108 27.05 -8.71 7.88
N LYS A 109 26.83 -8.06 9.02
CA LYS A 109 27.64 -8.23 10.23
C LYS A 109 27.03 -9.26 11.18
N ASP A 110 25.72 -9.16 11.41
CA ASP A 110 24.96 -10.02 12.31
C ASP A 110 23.66 -10.48 11.61
N ASP A 111 23.46 -11.80 11.50
CA ASP A 111 22.21 -12.37 10.99
C ASP A 111 21.06 -12.04 11.95
N LEU A 112 20.00 -11.38 11.48
CA LEU A 112 18.81 -11.15 12.29
C LEU A 112 17.87 -12.35 12.20
N CYS A 113 17.76 -13.08 13.30
CA CYS A 113 16.88 -14.24 13.42
C CYS A 113 15.87 -14.05 14.56
N VAL A 114 14.63 -14.47 14.33
CA VAL A 114 13.56 -14.49 15.34
C VAL A 114 12.84 -15.83 15.30
N PRO A 115 12.24 -16.31 16.41
CA PRO A 115 11.39 -17.50 16.37
C PRO A 115 10.29 -17.34 15.31
N CYS A 116 10.14 -18.30 14.40
CA CYS A 116 9.13 -18.24 13.34
C CYS A 116 7.71 -18.11 13.92
N ASP A 117 7.49 -18.73 15.08
CA ASP A 117 6.25 -18.62 15.83
C ASP A 117 5.95 -17.21 16.33
N ASN A 118 6.89 -16.26 16.35
CA ASN A 118 6.63 -14.86 16.73
C ASN A 118 6.16 -13.99 15.57
N ILE A 119 6.37 -14.42 14.33
CA ILE A 119 5.99 -13.67 13.12
C ILE A 119 4.87 -14.36 12.33
N ARG A 120 4.49 -15.58 12.72
CA ARG A 120 3.36 -16.30 12.15
C ARG A 120 2.04 -15.55 12.38
N LEU A 121 1.28 -15.26 11.32
CA LEU A 121 0.00 -14.52 11.43
C LEU A 121 -1.19 -15.39 11.85
N GLY A 122 -1.15 -16.66 11.48
CA GLY A 122 -2.22 -17.60 11.75
C GLY A 122 -1.94 -19.01 11.22
N PRO A 123 -2.94 -19.91 11.28
CA PRO A 123 -2.80 -21.30 10.89
C PRO A 123 -3.05 -21.53 9.39
N SER A 124 -3.56 -20.53 8.65
CA SER A 124 -3.86 -20.67 7.23
C SER A 124 -2.61 -21.07 6.44
N ALA A 125 -2.80 -21.85 5.37
CA ALA A 125 -1.70 -22.30 4.53
C ALA A 125 -1.05 -21.12 3.79
N GLU A 126 -1.85 -20.15 3.37
CA GLU A 126 -1.43 -18.92 2.70
C GLU A 126 -0.54 -18.08 3.62
N GLU A 127 -0.94 -17.91 4.88
CA GLU A 127 -0.15 -17.20 5.89
C GLU A 127 1.13 -17.97 6.26
N SER A 128 1.07 -19.30 6.32
CA SER A 128 2.24 -20.14 6.60
C SER A 128 3.26 -20.06 5.46
N LYS A 129 2.81 -19.95 4.21
CA LYS A 129 3.66 -19.79 3.02
C LYS A 129 4.43 -18.47 3.02
N MET A 130 3.92 -17.43 3.69
CA MET A 130 4.67 -16.16 3.84
C MET A 130 6.00 -16.37 4.58
N LEU A 131 6.05 -17.34 5.50
CA LEU A 131 7.26 -17.67 6.25
C LEU A 131 8.32 -18.38 5.40
N ASP A 132 7.95 -18.97 4.27
CA ASP A 132 8.90 -19.62 3.35
C ASP A 132 9.85 -18.63 2.66
N THR A 133 9.55 -17.33 2.77
CA THR A 133 10.43 -16.25 2.30
C THR A 133 11.70 -16.13 3.16
N PHE A 134 11.67 -16.62 4.41
CA PHE A 134 12.79 -16.48 5.36
C PHE A 134 13.62 -17.76 5.42
N SER A 135 14.92 -17.59 5.66
CA SER A 135 15.83 -18.71 5.89
C SER A 135 15.54 -19.36 7.23
N ARG A 136 15.16 -20.65 7.23
CA ARG A 136 14.86 -21.43 8.43
C ARG A 136 16.16 -21.97 9.05
N LYS A 137 16.41 -21.63 10.31
CA LYS A 137 17.48 -22.19 11.16
C LYS A 137 16.85 -22.80 12.39
N HIS A 138 17.58 -23.66 13.11
CA HIS A 138 17.14 -24.19 14.39
C HIS A 138 18.08 -23.69 15.47
N ASP A 139 17.51 -23.22 16.58
CA ASP A 139 18.28 -22.87 17.76
C ASP A 139 18.80 -24.13 18.45
N SER A 140 19.77 -23.95 19.34
CA SER A 140 20.28 -24.94 20.28
C SER A 140 19.19 -25.66 21.10
N ASP A 141 18.05 -25.00 21.33
CA ASP A 141 16.86 -25.54 22.03
C ASP A 141 15.87 -26.25 21.08
N GLY A 142 16.20 -26.38 19.79
CA GLY A 142 15.33 -26.99 18.77
C GLY A 142 14.19 -26.08 18.29
N THR A 143 14.12 -24.83 18.74
CA THR A 143 13.15 -23.84 18.27
C THR A 143 13.46 -23.43 16.82
N GLU A 144 12.44 -23.40 15.96
CA GLU A 144 12.57 -22.94 14.58
C GLU A 144 12.71 -21.41 14.52
N LEU A 145 13.82 -20.95 13.96
CA LEU A 145 14.18 -19.56 13.77
C LEU A 145 14.02 -19.16 12.29
N CYS A 146 13.41 -18.02 12.05
CA CYS A 146 13.28 -17.38 10.75
C CYS A 146 14.30 -16.24 10.69
N CYS A 147 15.24 -16.34 9.76
CA CYS A 147 16.35 -15.39 9.59
C CYS A 147 16.19 -14.56 8.31
N VAL A 148 16.69 -13.34 8.36
CA VAL A 148 16.67 -12.37 7.28
C VAL A 148 18.07 -12.20 6.71
N GLU A 149 18.19 -12.25 5.38
CA GLU A 149 19.44 -12.03 4.65
C GLU A 149 19.42 -10.71 3.86
N THR A 150 18.24 -10.28 3.41
CA THR A 150 18.10 -9.06 2.60
C THR A 150 17.30 -7.95 3.30
N PRO A 151 17.56 -6.66 3.01
CA PRO A 151 16.73 -5.56 3.54
C PRO A 151 15.25 -5.68 3.18
N LYS A 152 14.93 -6.32 2.04
CA LYS A 152 13.54 -6.55 1.61
C LYS A 152 12.83 -7.56 2.52
N GLU A 153 13.51 -8.67 2.84
CA GLU A 153 13.01 -9.64 3.82
C GLU A 153 12.84 -9.00 5.20
N LEU A 154 13.74 -8.09 5.61
CA LEU A 154 13.59 -7.38 6.89
C LEU A 154 12.27 -6.60 6.95
N LEU A 155 11.95 -5.86 5.87
CA LEU A 155 10.71 -5.09 5.80
C LEU A 155 9.49 -6.00 5.89
N LEU A 156 9.50 -7.14 5.19
CA LEU A 156 8.42 -8.13 5.27
C LEU A 156 8.29 -8.71 6.69
N MET A 157 9.41 -9.03 7.34
CA MET A 157 9.40 -9.52 8.72
C MET A 157 8.80 -8.50 9.68
N LEU A 158 9.15 -7.22 9.53
CA LEU A 158 8.56 -6.12 10.32
C LEU A 158 7.06 -5.99 10.06
N GLU A 159 6.62 -6.08 8.81
CA GLU A 159 5.20 -6.06 8.44
C GLU A 159 4.44 -7.20 9.14
N LEU A 160 4.95 -8.44 9.07
CA LEU A 160 4.35 -9.59 9.74
C LEU A 160 4.32 -9.42 11.27
N PHE A 161 5.38 -8.88 11.87
CA PHE A 161 5.45 -8.64 13.31
C PHE A 161 4.41 -7.59 13.77
N ILE A 162 4.28 -6.49 13.03
CA ILE A 162 3.31 -5.43 13.30
C ILE A 162 1.89 -5.96 13.13
N GLU A 163 1.60 -6.67 12.05
CA GLU A 163 0.29 -7.27 11.78
C GLU A 163 -0.11 -8.26 12.86
N ARG A 164 0.79 -9.16 13.27
CA ARG A 164 0.52 -10.08 14.37
C ARG A 164 0.25 -9.33 15.67
N ARG A 165 1.07 -8.33 16.01
CA ARG A 165 0.88 -7.54 17.23
C ARG A 165 -0.46 -6.81 17.20
N TYR A 166 -0.82 -6.24 16.06
CA TYR A 166 -2.11 -5.60 15.85
C TYR A 166 -3.28 -6.56 16.08
N ARG A 167 -3.20 -7.78 15.53
CA ARG A 167 -4.20 -8.85 15.78
C ARG A 167 -4.29 -9.22 17.27
N GLN A 168 -3.16 -9.32 17.96
CA GLN A 168 -3.14 -9.61 19.40
C GLN A 168 -3.82 -8.52 20.23
N GLU A 169 -3.56 -7.24 19.95
CA GLU A 169 -4.17 -6.14 20.69
C GLU A 169 -5.67 -5.98 20.37
N THR A 170 -6.04 -6.23 19.12
CA THR A 170 -7.45 -6.26 18.69
C THR A 170 -8.21 -7.37 19.43
N ALA A 171 -7.63 -8.57 19.52
CA ALA A 171 -8.22 -9.70 20.23
C ALA A 171 -8.32 -9.49 21.76
N ARG A 172 -7.45 -8.66 22.34
CA ARG A 172 -7.54 -8.22 23.74
C ARG A 172 -8.64 -7.19 23.98
N GLY A 173 -9.23 -6.64 22.92
CA GLY A 173 -10.31 -5.65 23.00
C GLY A 173 -9.83 -4.22 23.27
N MET A 174 -8.55 -3.91 23.02
CA MET A 174 -8.02 -2.55 23.20
C MET A 174 -8.40 -1.60 22.05
N TYR A 175 -8.77 -2.14 20.89
CA TYR A 175 -9.15 -1.38 19.70
C TYR A 175 -10.47 -1.90 19.15
N SER A 176 -11.55 -1.10 19.20
CA SER A 176 -12.74 -1.40 18.41
C SER A 176 -12.46 -1.06 16.95
N LEU A 177 -12.54 -2.01 16.02
CA LEU A 177 -12.53 -1.72 14.59
C LEU A 177 -13.85 -1.01 14.21
N SER A 178 -13.93 0.28 14.51
CA SER A 178 -14.95 1.19 14.00
C SER A 178 -14.31 2.11 12.97
N LEU A 179 -13.76 1.54 11.90
CA LEU A 179 -13.59 2.30 10.66
C LEU A 179 -14.81 2.06 9.76
N SER A 180 -16.00 2.36 10.29
CA SER A 180 -17.17 2.59 9.43
C SER A 180 -16.98 3.95 8.79
N LEU A 181 -16.52 3.99 7.54
CA LEU A 181 -16.76 5.17 6.71
C LEU A 181 -18.27 5.40 6.71
N SER A 182 -18.67 6.53 7.27
CA SER A 182 -20.05 6.92 7.47
C SER A 182 -20.76 7.09 6.12
N LEU A 183 -21.60 6.13 5.75
CA LEU A 183 -22.73 6.37 4.87
C LEU A 183 -24.00 6.11 5.68
N ASN A 184 -24.62 7.22 6.09
CA ASN A 184 -25.95 7.25 6.66
C ASN A 184 -26.95 6.58 5.71
N LEU A 185 -27.40 5.39 6.05
CA LEU A 185 -28.67 4.85 5.57
C LEU A 185 -29.33 4.15 6.75
N ILE A 186 -30.46 4.73 7.18
CA ILE A 186 -31.40 4.16 8.13
C ILE A 186 -31.85 2.82 7.56
N TYR A 187 -31.41 1.70 8.13
CA TYR A 187 -31.98 0.40 7.82
C TYR A 187 -32.12 -0.44 9.09
N SER A 188 -33.36 -0.84 9.33
CA SER A 188 -33.85 -1.69 10.40
C SER A 188 -32.95 -2.89 10.71
N ARG A 189 -32.79 -3.20 12.00
CA ARG A 189 -32.25 -4.48 12.53
C ARG A 189 -32.71 -5.67 11.68
N LEU A 190 -31.84 -6.11 10.77
CA LEU A 190 -31.94 -7.41 10.14
C LEU A 190 -31.03 -8.36 10.93
N PRO A 191 -31.46 -9.61 11.22
CA PRO A 191 -30.56 -10.60 11.77
C PRO A 191 -29.38 -10.81 10.80
N GLU A 192 -28.17 -10.84 11.34
CA GLU A 192 -26.90 -10.92 10.59
C GLU A 192 -26.70 -12.30 9.95
N PHE A 193 -27.56 -12.71 9.02
CA PHE A 193 -27.49 -14.04 8.37
C PHE A 193 -26.31 -14.11 7.38
N LEU A 194 -25.64 -15.27 7.23
CA LEU A 194 -24.44 -15.43 6.38
C LEU A 194 -24.39 -16.82 5.76
N ILE A 195 -24.31 -16.94 4.43
CA ILE A 195 -24.11 -18.23 3.76
C ILE A 195 -22.84 -18.14 2.92
N PHE A 196 -22.07 -19.23 2.84
CA PHE A 196 -20.81 -19.34 2.11
C PHE A 196 -20.80 -20.64 1.28
N PHE A 197 -20.15 -20.71 0.11
CA PHE A 197 -20.07 -21.95 -0.71
C PHE A 197 -18.64 -22.29 -1.18
N VAL A 198 -18.27 -23.56 -1.39
CA VAL A 198 -16.86 -23.94 -1.72
C VAL A 198 -16.54 -23.77 -3.21
N ASN A 199 -15.40 -23.15 -3.56
CA ASN A 199 -15.05 -22.87 -4.96
C ASN A 199 -13.92 -23.74 -5.57
N ASN A 200 -12.92 -24.23 -4.82
CA ASN A 200 -11.91 -25.20 -5.30
C ASN A 200 -11.15 -25.85 -4.14
N LEU A 201 -10.74 -27.12 -4.28
CA LEU A 201 -10.03 -27.90 -3.25
C LEU A 201 -8.76 -28.54 -3.82
N PHE A 202 -7.59 -28.24 -3.23
CA PHE A 202 -6.31 -28.91 -3.53
C PHE A 202 -6.03 -30.06 -2.52
N PHE A 203 -5.42 -31.17 -2.99
CA PHE A 203 -5.38 -32.47 -2.28
C PHE A 203 -4.02 -32.92 -1.75
N PHE A 204 -4.02 -33.59 -0.59
CA PHE A 204 -3.27 -34.84 -0.29
C PHE A 204 -4.00 -35.61 0.83
N SER A 205 -4.37 -36.89 0.64
CA SER A 205 -5.19 -37.71 1.58
C SER A 205 -4.35 -38.73 2.38
N VAL A 206 -4.48 -38.74 3.72
CA VAL A 206 -4.08 -39.84 4.63
C VAL A 206 -5.09 -39.91 5.81
N PRO A 207 -5.48 -41.10 6.33
CA PRO A 207 -6.48 -41.21 7.41
C PRO A 207 -5.90 -40.70 8.74
N GLY A 208 -6.56 -39.69 9.31
CA GLY A 208 -6.12 -38.99 10.54
C GLY A 208 -5.88 -37.50 10.36
N LEU A 209 -5.86 -36.99 9.12
CA LEU A 209 -5.77 -35.56 8.83
C LEU A 209 -7.15 -34.88 8.82
N GLN A 210 -7.17 -33.66 9.35
CA GLN A 210 -8.28 -32.73 9.23
C GLN A 210 -7.89 -31.65 8.24
N TYR A 211 -8.72 -31.40 7.25
CA TYR A 211 -8.46 -30.48 6.15
C TYR A 211 -9.35 -29.26 6.26
N GLU A 212 -8.76 -28.08 6.28
CA GLU A 212 -9.50 -26.82 6.27
C GLU A 212 -10.04 -26.52 4.87
N ILE A 213 -11.26 -25.98 4.82
CA ILE A 213 -11.82 -25.44 3.58
C ILE A 213 -11.32 -23.99 3.43
N GLN A 214 -10.38 -23.79 2.51
CA GLN A 214 -9.65 -22.53 2.32
C GLN A 214 -10.42 -21.47 1.53
N GLU A 215 -11.35 -21.90 0.68
CA GLU A 215 -12.05 -21.00 -0.24
C GLU A 215 -13.56 -21.15 -0.14
N TRP A 216 -14.19 -20.03 0.19
CA TRP A 216 -15.62 -19.84 0.17
C TRP A 216 -16.01 -18.67 -0.73
N VAL A 217 -17.10 -18.81 -1.47
CA VAL A 217 -17.88 -17.74 -2.09
C VAL A 217 -18.59 -16.98 -0.98
N TRP A 218 -18.49 -15.65 -1.00
CA TRP A 218 -19.00 -14.80 0.06
C TRP A 218 -19.71 -13.54 -0.44
N ASP A 219 -19.63 -13.25 -1.74
CA ASP A 219 -20.17 -12.06 -2.42
C ASP A 219 -20.97 -12.41 -3.69
N ALA A 220 -21.72 -13.52 -3.68
CA ALA A 220 -22.52 -13.92 -4.84
C ALA A 220 -23.76 -14.74 -4.48
N ASP A 221 -24.85 -14.52 -5.22
CA ASP A 221 -26.13 -15.24 -5.15
C ASP A 221 -26.72 -15.35 -3.73
N LEU A 222 -26.62 -16.54 -3.13
CA LEU A 222 -27.11 -16.86 -1.79
C LEU A 222 -26.08 -16.54 -0.71
N ALA A 223 -24.82 -16.31 -1.09
CA ALA A 223 -23.73 -16.03 -0.19
C ALA A 223 -23.51 -14.53 -0.04
N PHE A 224 -23.47 -14.06 1.20
CA PHE A 224 -23.30 -12.65 1.51
C PHE A 224 -22.63 -12.45 2.86
N MET A 225 -22.00 -11.28 3.01
CA MET A 225 -21.38 -10.83 4.26
C MET A 225 -21.88 -9.47 4.69
N HIS A 226 -22.13 -9.31 5.99
CA HIS A 226 -22.50 -8.03 6.58
C HIS A 226 -21.75 -7.81 7.90
N HIS A 227 -20.98 -6.72 7.97
CA HIS A 227 -20.17 -6.33 9.14
C HIS A 227 -19.18 -7.37 9.69
N VAL A 228 -18.91 -8.45 8.95
CA VAL A 228 -17.85 -9.43 9.23
C VAL A 228 -16.75 -9.31 8.19
N SER A 229 -15.55 -9.81 8.49
CA SER A 229 -14.46 -9.88 7.52
C SER A 229 -14.15 -11.33 7.17
N TYR A 230 -13.63 -11.56 5.97
CA TYR A 230 -13.23 -12.89 5.50
C TYR A 230 -11.73 -12.92 5.26
N ARG A 231 -11.05 -13.97 5.74
CA ARG A 231 -9.61 -14.17 5.57
C ARG A 231 -9.33 -15.64 5.31
N HIS A 232 -8.83 -15.98 4.12
CA HIS A 232 -8.31 -17.32 3.78
C HIS A 232 -9.19 -18.50 4.24
N GLY A 233 -10.50 -18.46 3.98
CA GLY A 233 -11.41 -19.55 4.37
C GLY A 233 -12.15 -19.34 5.69
N ARG A 234 -11.89 -18.21 6.37
CA ARG A 234 -12.29 -17.98 7.76
C ARG A 234 -13.12 -16.72 7.91
N ILE A 235 -14.13 -16.77 8.77
CA ILE A 235 -14.95 -15.61 9.15
C ILE A 235 -14.34 -14.98 10.40
N VAL A 236 -13.97 -13.70 10.30
CA VAL A 236 -13.39 -12.91 11.39
C VAL A 236 -14.51 -12.19 12.13
N VAL A 237 -14.61 -12.45 13.42
CA VAL A 237 -15.63 -11.88 14.30
C VAL A 237 -15.33 -10.41 14.57
N PRO A 238 -16.26 -9.48 14.29
CA PRO A 238 -16.00 -8.04 14.38
C PRO A 238 -16.07 -7.50 15.81
N SER A 239 -16.79 -8.18 16.71
CA SER A 239 -17.03 -7.71 18.08
C SER A 239 -17.40 -8.85 19.02
N ASN A 240 -17.18 -8.64 20.32
CA ASN A 240 -17.56 -9.61 21.35
C ASN A 240 -19.08 -9.86 21.34
N GLY A 241 -19.48 -11.12 21.52
CA GLY A 241 -20.89 -11.49 21.58
C GLY A 241 -21.17 -12.97 21.63
N LEU A 242 -22.46 -13.30 21.75
CA LEU A 242 -22.98 -14.64 21.55
C LEU A 242 -23.37 -14.79 20.09
N TYR A 243 -22.76 -15.76 19.40
CA TYR A 243 -22.99 -16.03 18.00
C TYR A 243 -23.57 -17.43 17.84
N TYR A 244 -24.57 -17.57 16.98
CA TYR A 244 -24.97 -18.88 16.46
C TYR A 244 -24.15 -19.18 15.21
N ILE A 245 -23.40 -20.26 15.26
CA ILE A 245 -22.57 -20.73 14.14
C ILE A 245 -23.28 -21.94 13.56
N TYR A 246 -23.39 -22.01 12.23
CA TYR A 246 -23.97 -23.15 11.54
C TYR A 246 -23.16 -23.55 10.33
N SER A 247 -23.17 -24.84 10.02
CA SER A 247 -22.44 -25.41 8.90
C SER A 247 -23.15 -26.67 8.42
N GLN A 248 -23.28 -26.82 7.11
CA GLN A 248 -23.75 -28.03 6.47
C GLN A 248 -22.71 -28.48 5.46
N MET A 249 -22.19 -29.71 5.62
CA MET A 249 -21.26 -30.31 4.68
C MET A 249 -21.88 -31.56 4.08
N ALA A 250 -21.86 -31.69 2.75
CA ALA A 250 -22.29 -32.90 2.05
C ALA A 250 -21.07 -33.61 1.46
N PHE A 251 -20.97 -34.90 1.76
CA PHE A 251 -19.96 -35.81 1.26
C PHE A 251 -20.61 -36.76 0.24
N LEU A 252 -20.07 -36.79 -0.98
CA LEU A 252 -20.53 -37.58 -2.10
C LEU A 252 -19.40 -38.53 -2.53
N GLU A 253 -19.72 -39.81 -2.64
CA GLU A 253 -18.78 -40.85 -3.04
C GLU A 253 -19.39 -41.70 -4.14
N TYR A 254 -18.63 -41.91 -5.21
CA TYR A 254 -19.06 -42.69 -6.37
C TYR A 254 -18.12 -43.88 -6.59
N TYR A 255 -18.69 -45.06 -6.77
CA TYR A 255 -17.94 -46.32 -6.94
C TYR A 255 -18.21 -46.90 -8.34
N PRO A 256 -17.50 -46.43 -9.38
CA PRO A 256 -17.78 -46.80 -10.77
C PRO A 256 -17.69 -48.31 -11.06
N ASN A 257 -16.90 -49.06 -10.27
CA ASN A 257 -16.68 -50.49 -10.46
C ASN A 257 -17.12 -51.35 -9.26
N GLY A 258 -17.91 -50.79 -8.32
CA GLY A 258 -18.32 -51.47 -7.08
C GLY A 258 -17.19 -51.85 -6.12
N LYS A 259 -15.94 -51.51 -6.46
CA LYS A 259 -14.78 -51.70 -5.58
C LYS A 259 -14.70 -50.52 -4.63
N VAL A 260 -15.01 -50.79 -3.37
CA VAL A 260 -14.70 -49.87 -2.27
C VAL A 260 -13.19 -49.94 -2.04
N ASP A 261 -12.51 -48.81 -2.19
CA ASP A 261 -11.10 -48.71 -1.88
C ASP A 261 -10.92 -48.72 -0.36
N ASN A 262 -10.43 -49.84 0.17
CA ASN A 262 -10.18 -50.04 1.60
C ASN A 262 -9.03 -49.16 2.15
N SER A 263 -8.33 -48.40 1.28
CA SER A 263 -7.31 -47.44 1.70
C SER A 263 -7.87 -46.07 2.11
N VAL A 264 -9.14 -45.78 1.81
CA VAL A 264 -9.80 -44.51 2.13
C VAL A 264 -10.31 -44.54 3.57
N ALA A 265 -10.10 -43.46 4.32
CA ALA A 265 -10.56 -43.33 5.70
C ALA A 265 -12.03 -43.77 5.87
N ASN A 266 -12.26 -44.73 6.77
CA ASN A 266 -13.58 -45.32 7.06
C ASN A 266 -14.51 -44.38 7.83
N SER A 267 -14.13 -43.11 8.05
CA SER A 267 -14.96 -42.12 8.72
C SER A 267 -15.00 -40.79 7.99
N LEU A 268 -16.20 -40.23 7.91
CA LEU A 268 -16.44 -38.88 7.41
C LEU A 268 -16.67 -38.00 8.61
N SER A 269 -15.90 -36.92 8.71
CA SER A 269 -15.99 -36.00 9.83
C SER A 269 -16.06 -34.56 9.34
N HIS A 270 -16.88 -33.79 10.03
CA HIS A 270 -17.12 -32.37 9.82
C HIS A 270 -16.86 -31.69 11.16
N TYR A 271 -16.04 -30.65 11.17
CA TYR A 271 -15.60 -29.96 12.36
C TYR A 271 -15.80 -28.45 12.23
N LEU A 272 -16.29 -27.83 13.30
CA LEU A 272 -16.23 -26.39 13.51
C LEU A 272 -15.04 -26.07 14.39
N TYR A 273 -14.25 -25.10 13.96
CA TYR A 273 -13.08 -24.64 14.65
C TYR A 273 -13.10 -23.12 14.82
N ARG A 274 -12.35 -22.68 15.82
CA ARG A 274 -12.01 -21.29 16.06
C ARG A 274 -10.50 -21.14 16.14
N TYR A 275 -10.00 -19.99 15.70
CA TYR A 275 -8.64 -19.55 15.95
C TYR A 275 -8.62 -18.15 16.56
N ASN A 276 -7.75 -17.94 17.56
CA ASN A 276 -7.34 -16.61 17.99
C ASN A 276 -5.91 -16.65 18.51
N VAL A 277 -5.08 -15.69 18.07
CA VAL A 277 -3.66 -15.58 18.44
C VAL A 277 -3.42 -15.46 19.97
N ILE A 278 -4.42 -15.02 20.74
CA ILE A 278 -4.30 -14.90 22.20
C ILE A 278 -4.61 -16.19 22.97
N TYR A 279 -5.16 -17.21 22.30
CA TYR A 279 -5.51 -18.47 22.94
C TYR A 279 -4.31 -19.41 23.08
N PRO A 280 -4.27 -20.23 24.14
CA PRO A 280 -3.15 -21.16 24.38
C PRO A 280 -3.09 -22.25 23.31
N ARG A 281 -1.96 -22.99 23.27
CA ARG A 281 -1.73 -24.15 22.38
C ARG A 281 -1.89 -23.83 20.88
N GLY A 282 -1.31 -22.71 20.44
CA GLY A 282 -1.30 -22.33 19.02
C GLY A 282 -2.60 -21.68 18.54
N GLY A 283 -3.47 -21.25 19.46
CA GLY A 283 -4.63 -20.41 19.17
C GLY A 283 -5.86 -21.12 18.59
N GLU A 284 -5.70 -22.35 18.10
CA GLU A 284 -6.75 -23.13 17.47
C GLU A 284 -7.52 -24.00 18.49
N GLU A 285 -8.86 -23.94 18.44
CA GLU A 285 -9.76 -24.67 19.32
C GLU A 285 -10.92 -25.29 18.53
N LYS A 286 -11.22 -26.56 18.78
CA LYS A 286 -12.38 -27.25 18.20
C LYS A 286 -13.64 -26.86 18.96
N LEU A 287 -14.64 -26.35 18.23
CA LEU A 287 -15.92 -25.93 18.78
C LEU A 287 -16.98 -27.04 18.73
N ALA A 288 -17.09 -27.73 17.59
CA ALA A 288 -18.04 -28.82 17.42
C ALA A 288 -17.51 -29.84 16.40
N GLN A 289 -18.03 -31.06 16.47
CA GLN A 289 -17.67 -32.15 15.56
C GLN A 289 -18.87 -33.06 15.35
N ASN A 290 -19.04 -33.51 14.11
CA ASN A 290 -19.90 -34.63 13.76
C ASN A 290 -19.09 -35.61 12.92
N SER A 291 -19.12 -36.89 13.28
CA SER A 291 -18.38 -37.96 12.63
C SER A 291 -19.27 -39.16 12.43
N VAL A 292 -19.23 -39.73 11.22
CA VAL A 292 -19.94 -40.96 10.89
C VAL A 292 -18.94 -41.99 10.36
N SER A 293 -19.12 -43.25 10.75
CA SER A 293 -18.44 -44.38 10.13
C SER A 293 -19.14 -44.76 8.82
N LYS A 294 -18.36 -44.97 7.76
CA LYS A 294 -18.89 -45.39 6.46
C LYS A 294 -19.41 -46.81 6.57
N CYS A 295 -20.64 -47.05 6.13
CA CYS A 295 -21.14 -48.40 5.89
C CYS A 295 -20.61 -48.90 4.53
N ILE A 296 -19.71 -49.89 4.59
CA ILE A 296 -19.05 -50.50 3.43
C ILE A 296 -19.89 -51.70 2.98
N SER A 297 -20.34 -51.69 1.72
CA SER A 297 -21.04 -52.79 1.08
C SER A 297 -20.51 -52.99 -0.34
N SER A 298 -20.30 -54.25 -0.75
CA SER A 298 -19.70 -54.62 -2.03
C SER A 298 -20.55 -54.25 -3.26
N ASN A 299 -21.83 -53.89 -3.06
CA ASN A 299 -22.76 -53.53 -4.13
C ASN A 299 -23.14 -52.05 -4.13
N LYS A 300 -22.41 -51.20 -3.39
CA LYS A 300 -22.72 -49.77 -3.29
C LYS A 300 -22.16 -49.02 -4.51
N GLN A 301 -23.02 -48.36 -5.29
CA GLN A 301 -22.61 -47.55 -6.44
C GLN A 301 -22.41 -46.07 -6.07
N PHE A 302 -23.13 -45.60 -5.05
CA PHE A 302 -23.13 -44.22 -4.60
C PHE A 302 -23.33 -44.13 -3.08
N ALA A 303 -22.69 -43.16 -2.44
CA ALA A 303 -22.93 -42.80 -1.06
C ALA A 303 -23.06 -41.28 -0.94
N GLU A 304 -24.07 -40.85 -0.19
CA GLU A 304 -24.20 -39.47 0.23
C GLU A 304 -24.28 -39.43 1.76
N TYR A 305 -23.57 -38.49 2.35
CA TYR A 305 -23.65 -38.19 3.77
C TYR A 305 -23.65 -36.68 3.97
N THR A 306 -24.73 -36.17 4.54
CA THR A 306 -24.87 -34.75 4.88
C THR A 306 -24.78 -34.58 6.38
N SER A 307 -23.89 -33.68 6.79
CA SER A 307 -23.63 -33.35 8.18
C SER A 307 -24.00 -31.90 8.43
N TYR A 308 -24.94 -31.67 9.35
CA TYR A 308 -25.25 -30.34 9.86
C TYR A 308 -24.68 -30.17 11.27
N LEU A 309 -24.00 -29.05 11.51
CA LEU A 309 -23.55 -28.58 12.81
C LEU A 309 -24.14 -27.20 13.06
N GLY A 310 -24.64 -26.96 14.27
CA GLY A 310 -25.15 -25.66 14.66
C GLY A 310 -25.17 -25.49 16.17
N ALA A 311 -24.54 -24.45 16.69
CA ALA A 311 -24.48 -24.20 18.13
C ALA A 311 -24.17 -22.74 18.47
N LEU A 312 -24.45 -22.37 19.72
CA LEU A 312 -24.15 -21.06 20.29
C LEU A 312 -22.74 -21.06 20.89
N PHE A 313 -21.94 -20.07 20.51
CA PHE A 313 -20.60 -19.86 21.05
C PHE A 313 -20.41 -18.40 21.45
N GLN A 314 -19.73 -18.19 22.58
CA GLN A 314 -19.23 -16.87 22.94
C GLN A 314 -17.94 -16.62 22.15
N LEU A 315 -17.98 -15.63 21.27
CA LEU A 315 -16.86 -15.24 20.43
C LEU A 315 -16.38 -13.86 20.82
N ARG A 316 -15.06 -13.67 20.74
CA ARG A 316 -14.39 -12.40 20.93
C ARG A 316 -14.11 -11.75 19.59
N GLN A 317 -13.94 -10.43 19.62
CA GLN A 317 -13.41 -9.68 18.49
C GLN A 317 -12.08 -10.31 18.02
N GLY A 318 -11.95 -10.49 16.71
CA GLY A 318 -10.79 -11.12 16.10
C GLY A 318 -10.77 -12.65 16.17
N ASP A 319 -11.75 -13.30 16.81
CA ASP A 319 -11.92 -14.76 16.66
C ASP A 319 -12.18 -15.08 15.19
N GLU A 320 -11.49 -16.08 14.66
CA GLU A 320 -11.66 -16.58 13.31
C GLU A 320 -12.35 -17.93 13.35
N VAL A 321 -13.52 -18.06 12.73
CA VAL A 321 -14.28 -19.31 12.68
C VAL A 321 -14.16 -19.94 11.30
N PHE A 322 -13.93 -21.25 11.26
CA PHE A 322 -13.72 -21.99 10.01
C PHE A 322 -14.12 -23.46 10.15
N VAL A 323 -14.17 -24.14 9.00
CA VAL A 323 -14.61 -25.53 8.88
C VAL A 323 -13.44 -26.42 8.48
N LYS A 324 -13.33 -27.56 9.16
CA LYS A 324 -12.45 -28.67 8.74
C LYS A 324 -13.28 -29.91 8.40
N VAL A 325 -12.77 -30.74 7.50
CA VAL A 325 -13.36 -32.04 7.14
C VAL A 325 -12.32 -33.15 7.11
N SER A 326 -12.75 -34.41 7.19
CA SER A 326 -11.81 -35.55 7.12
C SER A 326 -11.32 -35.88 5.71
N ASN A 327 -12.06 -35.47 4.67
CA ASN A 327 -11.68 -35.72 3.29
C ASN A 327 -12.31 -34.67 2.36
N LEU A 328 -11.47 -33.81 1.78
CA LEU A 328 -11.89 -32.79 0.82
C LEU A 328 -12.38 -33.39 -0.52
N SER A 329 -11.87 -34.55 -0.94
CA SER A 329 -12.16 -35.13 -2.26
C SER A 329 -13.60 -35.58 -2.40
N LEU A 330 -14.25 -35.83 -1.26
CA LEU A 330 -15.62 -36.27 -1.19
C LEU A 330 -16.58 -35.11 -0.96
N VAL A 331 -16.11 -33.89 -0.68
CA VAL A 331 -17.00 -32.74 -0.51
C VAL A 331 -17.68 -32.44 -1.86
N GLY A 332 -19.01 -32.34 -1.84
CA GLY A 332 -19.79 -31.99 -3.03
C GLY A 332 -19.50 -30.57 -3.54
N ARG A 333 -20.26 -30.14 -4.55
CA ARG A 333 -20.11 -28.79 -5.14
C ARG A 333 -21.42 -28.00 -5.21
N ASP A 334 -22.53 -28.61 -4.80
CA ASP A 334 -23.82 -27.92 -4.80
C ASP A 334 -23.83 -26.89 -3.66
N PRO A 335 -23.96 -25.59 -3.95
CA PRO A 335 -24.04 -24.56 -2.92
C PRO A 335 -25.16 -24.87 -1.92
N LYS A 336 -26.31 -25.39 -2.37
CA LYS A 336 -27.45 -25.68 -1.48
C LYS A 336 -27.17 -26.76 -0.44
N LEU A 337 -26.15 -27.59 -0.68
CA LEU A 337 -25.79 -28.69 0.20
C LEU A 337 -24.59 -28.37 1.08
N ILE A 338 -23.76 -27.38 0.70
CA ILE A 338 -22.50 -27.10 1.38
C ILE A 338 -22.43 -25.63 1.74
N TYR A 339 -22.68 -25.30 2.99
CA TYR A 339 -22.58 -23.93 3.44
C TYR A 339 -22.12 -23.81 4.88
N PHE A 340 -21.58 -22.64 5.21
CA PHE A 340 -21.14 -22.26 6.53
C PHE A 340 -21.56 -20.82 6.81
N GLY A 341 -21.75 -20.46 8.07
CA GLY A 341 -22.24 -19.15 8.44
C GLY A 341 -22.28 -18.91 9.93
N LEU A 342 -22.46 -17.64 10.30
CA LEU A 342 -22.73 -17.24 11.67
C LEU A 342 -23.61 -15.99 11.71
N PHE A 343 -24.29 -15.77 12.84
CA PHE A 343 -24.98 -14.52 13.11
C PHE A 343 -24.91 -14.17 14.60
N LYS A 344 -24.80 -12.89 14.91
CA LYS A 344 -24.80 -12.40 16.29
C LYS A 344 -26.21 -12.40 16.87
N LEU A 345 -26.35 -12.88 18.10
CA LEU A 345 -27.60 -12.84 18.86
C LEU A 345 -27.61 -11.72 19.90
N SER A 346 -26.51 -11.56 20.62
CA SER A 346 -26.37 -10.52 21.64
C SER A 346 -24.92 -10.11 21.82
N ALA A 347 -24.70 -8.91 22.36
CA ALA A 347 -23.41 -8.54 22.91
C ALA A 347 -23.13 -9.33 24.20
N LEU A 348 -21.86 -9.53 24.53
CA LEU A 348 -21.46 -10.01 25.86
C LEU A 348 -21.62 -8.82 26.83
N SER A 349 -22.46 -8.97 27.85
CA SER A 349 -22.68 -7.97 28.90
C SER A 349 -21.50 -7.83 29.84
#